data_AF-A0A109UWX0-F1
#
_entry.id   AF-A0A109UWX0-F1
#
_cell.length_a   1.000
_cell.length_b   1.000
_cell.length_c   1.000
_cell.angle_alpha   90.00
_cell.angle_beta   90.00
_cell.angle_gamma   90.00
#
_symmetry.space_group_name_H-M   'P 1'
#
loop_
_entity.id
_entity.type
_entity.pdbx_description
1 polymer ?
#
loop_
_entity_poly.entity_id
_entity_poly.type
_entity_poly.pdbx_seq_one_letter_code
_entity_poly.pdbx_strand_id
1 'polypeptide(L)'
;MTSERHFGLNGGKRSVEDSPELESSKKIKVDIDDGSSSNNEEKENKELLEAAKVDELDEIVNEYVEKNESVSDGFTTEYIPTKPQQPVMLTKNPETGKYVFPTITKEDSLNARYFLKYYGSAQFLDSYLPEDLNSLYVFHLIKLLGFQLKDRELLAAVQKVVFNNVGTSLPPPPGPNPAVEKVTLPQLSSGNANQDDTYDDPLEKRHAVRLIKDLQKAMNKVLSTRIRLTNFFTLDHFIAKLKSANKILVLTGAGISTSLGIPDFRSSKGFYSQVTNLGLEDPQDVFNLDIFMENPSVFYTIAEKILPPEHRYSPLHSFIRMIQDKGKLLRNYTQNIDNLESYAGIEKERIVQCHGSFATASCVTCHLKMPGERIFPQIKECEIPLCAYCYPKRQERFPTITDDESAKGDDNSQHSPPLFHMSKSFGVIKPDITFFGEALPSEFHSNIREDVLQCDLLICIGTSLKVAPVSEIVNMVPANVPQVLINRDPVKHAEFDLSLLGLCDDVAALIASKCGWDIPHESWSREKAKKFACDERERGVYYVYDSTKEK
;
A
#
# COMPACT_ATOMS: atom_id res chain seq x y z
N MET A 1 53.74 -19.64 -35.49
CA MET A 1 53.28 -20.85 -36.20
C MET A 1 51.76 -20.89 -36.10
N THR A 2 51.02 -20.03 -36.80
CA THR A 2 50.51 -20.17 -38.18
C THR A 2 49.78 -21.49 -38.44
N SER A 3 48.45 -21.39 -38.58
CA SER A 3 47.66 -22.24 -39.47
C SER A 3 46.37 -21.52 -39.83
N GLU A 4 46.46 -20.71 -40.87
CA GLU A 4 45.34 -20.24 -41.68
C GLU A 4 44.72 -21.40 -42.47
N ARG A 5 43.39 -21.36 -42.68
CA ARG A 5 42.77 -21.75 -43.96
C ARG A 5 41.57 -20.83 -44.26
N HIS A 6 41.84 -19.85 -45.13
CA HIS A 6 40.95 -19.32 -46.18
C HIS A 6 40.57 -20.45 -47.19
N PHE A 7 39.59 -20.40 -48.10
CA PHE A 7 38.72 -19.38 -48.72
C PHE A 7 37.60 -20.17 -49.47
N GLY A 8 36.44 -19.57 -49.79
CA GLY A 8 35.62 -20.07 -50.91
C GLY A 8 34.13 -19.70 -50.92
N LEU A 9 33.82 -18.52 -51.46
CA LEU A 9 32.48 -17.97 -51.74
C LEU A 9 31.87 -18.55 -53.03
N ASN A 10 30.53 -18.65 -53.05
CA ASN A 10 29.61 -18.37 -54.18
C ASN A 10 28.19 -18.44 -53.58
N GLY A 11 27.27 -17.49 -53.70
CA GLY A 11 27.05 -16.48 -54.74
C GLY A 11 25.68 -16.73 -55.37
N GLY A 12 24.62 -16.09 -54.87
CA GLY A 12 23.26 -16.20 -55.42
C GLY A 12 22.32 -15.12 -54.90
N LYS A 13 22.18 -14.04 -55.68
CA LYS A 13 21.23 -12.91 -55.49
C LYS A 13 19.85 -13.25 -56.09
N ARG A 14 18.77 -12.75 -55.47
CA ARG A 14 17.54 -12.12 -56.06
C ARG A 14 16.53 -11.81 -54.93
N SER A 15 16.36 -10.54 -54.54
CA SER A 15 15.23 -9.61 -54.89
C SER A 15 13.87 -10.07 -54.32
N VAL A 16 13.39 -9.51 -53.20
CA VAL A 16 12.52 -8.30 -53.07
C VAL A 16 11.14 -8.51 -53.71
N GLU A 17 10.10 -8.72 -52.88
CA GLU A 17 8.79 -8.04 -52.89
C GLU A 17 7.80 -8.63 -51.87
N ASP A 18 6.95 -7.75 -51.36
CA ASP A 18 5.63 -7.92 -50.73
C ASP A 18 5.47 -8.28 -49.24
N SER A 19 5.20 -7.20 -48.48
CA SER A 19 4.50 -7.14 -47.19
C SER A 19 3.00 -7.41 -47.38
N PRO A 20 2.30 -8.07 -46.43
CA PRO A 20 0.84 -8.10 -46.45
C PRO A 20 0.25 -6.88 -45.73
N GLU A 21 -0.70 -6.25 -46.44
CA GLU A 21 -1.55 -5.14 -46.02
C GLU A 21 -2.43 -5.51 -44.82
N LEU A 22 -2.54 -4.59 -43.85
CA LEU A 22 -3.55 -4.64 -42.78
C LEU A 22 -4.84 -3.98 -43.28
N GLU A 23 -5.93 -4.73 -43.23
CA GLU A 23 -7.27 -4.30 -43.62
C GLU A 23 -7.82 -3.17 -42.73
N SER A 24 -8.40 -2.18 -43.42
CA SER A 24 -9.15 -1.05 -42.87
C SER A 24 -10.46 -1.47 -42.22
N SER A 25 -10.77 -0.95 -41.02
CA SER A 25 -12.11 -1.01 -40.43
C SER A 25 -12.55 0.33 -39.86
N LYS A 26 -13.41 1.01 -40.63
CA LYS A 26 -14.53 1.89 -40.27
C LYS A 26 -14.30 3.06 -39.29
N LYS A 27 -14.22 4.26 -39.89
CA LYS A 27 -14.55 5.55 -39.26
C LYS A 27 -16.04 5.58 -38.87
N ILE A 28 -16.34 5.82 -37.60
CA ILE A 28 -17.65 6.34 -37.15
C ILE A 28 -17.47 7.84 -36.96
N LYS A 29 -18.26 8.62 -37.71
CA LYS A 29 -18.46 10.07 -37.49
C LYS A 29 -19.34 10.23 -36.26
N VAL A 30 -18.93 11.09 -35.33
CA VAL A 30 -19.85 11.72 -34.37
C VAL A 30 -19.69 13.22 -34.57
N ASP A 31 -20.82 13.84 -34.93
CA ASP A 31 -20.94 15.27 -35.15
C ASP A 31 -20.77 16.03 -33.83
N ILE A 32 -19.97 17.11 -33.88
CA ILE A 32 -19.83 18.10 -32.82
C ILE A 32 -20.94 19.13 -33.05
N ASP A 33 -21.76 19.35 -32.03
CA ASP A 33 -22.61 20.54 -31.95
C ASP A 33 -22.24 21.31 -30.66
N ASP A 34 -21.86 22.56 -30.87
CA ASP A 34 -21.39 23.51 -29.87
C ASP A 34 -22.57 24.06 -29.04
N GLY A 35 -22.41 24.10 -27.72
CA GLY A 35 -23.40 24.68 -26.82
C GLY A 35 -22.87 24.92 -25.41
N SER A 36 -22.25 26.08 -25.20
CA SER A 36 -21.69 26.60 -23.95
C SER A 36 -22.65 26.59 -22.74
N SER A 37 -22.21 26.11 -21.58
CA SER A 37 -22.49 26.75 -20.26
C SER A 37 -21.63 26.17 -19.12
N SER A 38 -20.56 26.92 -18.81
CA SER A 38 -19.93 27.20 -17.51
C SER A 38 -20.25 26.37 -16.25
N ASN A 39 -19.15 25.96 -15.61
CA ASN A 39 -18.91 25.90 -14.16
C ASN A 39 -19.70 24.87 -13.33
N ASN A 40 -19.25 23.61 -13.33
CA ASN A 40 -19.23 22.76 -12.12
C ASN A 40 -18.49 21.41 -12.24
N GLU A 41 -17.83 21.07 -13.36
CA GLU A 41 -17.25 19.73 -13.56
C GLU A 41 -15.78 19.54 -13.14
N GLU A 42 -15.08 20.58 -12.66
CA GLU A 42 -13.65 20.47 -12.28
C GLU A 42 -13.39 19.87 -10.87
N LYS A 43 -14.42 19.40 -10.16
CA LYS A 43 -14.25 18.73 -8.85
C LYS A 43 -14.51 17.23 -8.82
N GLU A 44 -15.02 16.63 -9.90
CA GLU A 44 -15.32 15.18 -9.94
C GLU A 44 -14.33 14.35 -10.77
N ASN A 45 -13.40 14.97 -11.51
CA ASN A 45 -12.42 14.23 -12.32
C ASN A 45 -11.09 13.87 -11.61
N LYS A 46 -10.98 14.10 -10.29
CA LYS A 46 -9.77 13.70 -9.52
C LYS A 46 -9.83 12.28 -8.95
N GLU A 47 -10.98 11.60 -9.00
CA GLU A 47 -11.16 10.22 -8.48
C GLU A 47 -11.16 9.13 -9.56
N LEU A 48 -11.08 9.47 -10.86
CA LEU A 48 -11.18 8.48 -11.95
C LEU A 48 -9.84 8.01 -12.54
N LEU A 49 -8.70 8.58 -12.11
CA LEU A 49 -7.37 8.22 -12.62
C LEU A 49 -6.60 7.20 -11.75
N GLU A 50 -7.16 6.72 -10.64
CA GLU A 50 -6.55 5.67 -9.80
C GLU A 50 -7.03 4.24 -10.12
N ALA A 51 -8.08 4.06 -10.93
CA ALA A 51 -8.69 2.75 -11.16
C ALA A 51 -7.89 1.84 -12.12
N ALA A 52 -7.04 2.39 -12.99
CA ALA A 52 -6.43 1.64 -14.09
C ALA A 52 -5.13 0.86 -13.75
N LYS A 53 -4.74 0.76 -12.46
CA LYS A 53 -3.57 -0.04 -12.03
C LYS A 53 -3.93 -1.20 -11.07
N VAL A 54 -5.22 -1.46 -10.86
CA VAL A 54 -5.73 -2.53 -9.98
C VAL A 54 -5.86 -3.87 -10.72
N ASP A 55 -6.12 -3.85 -12.04
CA ASP A 55 -6.42 -5.06 -12.82
C ASP A 55 -5.27 -6.08 -12.86
N GLU A 56 -4.01 -5.67 -13.04
CA GLU A 56 -2.87 -6.62 -13.04
C GLU A 56 -2.58 -7.25 -11.68
N LEU A 57 -3.00 -6.60 -10.58
CA LEU A 57 -2.80 -7.09 -9.21
C LEU A 57 -3.90 -8.06 -8.81
N ASP A 58 -5.15 -7.77 -9.19
CA ASP A 58 -6.28 -8.68 -9.02
C ASP A 58 -6.10 -9.94 -9.87
N GLU A 59 -5.52 -9.84 -11.08
CA GLU A 59 -5.14 -11.00 -11.90
C GLU A 59 -4.15 -11.94 -11.18
N ILE A 60 -3.17 -11.41 -10.45
CA ILE A 60 -2.19 -12.22 -9.69
C ILE A 60 -2.88 -12.95 -8.53
N VAL A 61 -3.77 -12.26 -7.81
CA VAL A 61 -4.54 -12.85 -6.71
C VAL A 61 -5.51 -13.90 -7.23
N ASN A 62 -6.16 -13.64 -8.37
CA ASN A 62 -7.08 -14.57 -9.01
C ASN A 62 -6.35 -15.79 -9.57
N GLU A 63 -5.18 -15.62 -10.22
CA GLU A 63 -4.34 -16.74 -10.68
C GLU A 63 -3.86 -17.62 -9.50
N TYR A 64 -3.59 -17.02 -8.33
CA TYR A 64 -3.29 -17.78 -7.11
C TYR A 64 -4.51 -18.55 -6.59
N VAL A 65 -5.69 -17.94 -6.57
CA VAL A 65 -6.93 -18.60 -6.13
C VAL A 65 -7.26 -19.78 -7.06
N GLU A 66 -7.18 -19.58 -8.39
CA GLU A 66 -7.43 -20.62 -9.39
C GLU A 66 -6.42 -21.77 -9.34
N LYS A 67 -5.11 -21.49 -9.16
CA LYS A 67 -4.09 -22.54 -9.03
C LYS A 67 -4.20 -23.33 -7.73
N ASN A 68 -4.82 -22.77 -6.69
CA ASN A 68 -4.95 -23.42 -5.37
C ASN A 68 -6.33 -24.02 -5.08
N GLU A 69 -7.26 -24.06 -6.04
CA GLU A 69 -8.49 -24.86 -5.91
C GLU A 69 -8.21 -26.38 -5.74
N SER A 70 -6.96 -26.82 -5.92
CA SER A 70 -6.53 -28.21 -5.71
C SER A 70 -5.45 -28.43 -4.64
N VAL A 71 -4.99 -27.39 -3.94
CA VAL A 71 -3.98 -27.54 -2.86
C VAL A 71 -4.66 -27.60 -1.49
N SER A 72 -5.19 -28.78 -1.19
CA SER A 72 -5.72 -29.13 0.14
C SER A 72 -4.63 -29.46 1.18
N ASP A 73 -3.34 -29.38 0.82
CA ASP A 73 -2.22 -29.89 1.64
C ASP A 73 -1.38 -28.81 2.36
N GLY A 74 -1.81 -27.54 2.36
CA GLY A 74 -1.03 -26.43 2.95
C GLY A 74 -1.69 -25.62 4.07
N PHE A 75 -3.01 -25.75 4.25
CA PHE A 75 -3.69 -25.11 5.37
C PHE A 75 -3.35 -25.89 6.64
N THR A 76 -2.52 -25.29 7.50
CA THR A 76 -2.46 -25.75 8.89
C THR A 76 -3.89 -25.76 9.43
N THR A 77 -4.33 -26.91 9.93
CA THR A 77 -5.68 -27.18 10.48
C THR A 77 -6.10 -26.21 11.60
N GLU A 78 -5.23 -25.29 12.00
CA GLU A 78 -5.40 -24.30 13.06
C GLU A 78 -6.31 -23.12 12.67
N TYR A 79 -6.61 -22.92 11.38
CA TYR A 79 -7.38 -21.76 10.89
C TYR A 79 -8.72 -22.10 10.21
N ILE A 80 -9.21 -23.34 10.35
CA ILE A 80 -10.54 -23.69 9.83
C ILE A 80 -11.59 -23.15 10.83
N PRO A 81 -12.41 -22.16 10.44
CA PRO A 81 -13.42 -21.62 11.34
C PRO A 81 -14.50 -22.66 11.61
N THR A 82 -15.01 -22.70 12.84
CA THR A 82 -16.12 -23.55 13.20
C THR A 82 -17.40 -23.00 12.61
N LYS A 83 -18.14 -23.85 11.88
CA LYS A 83 -19.47 -23.48 11.37
C LYS A 83 -20.40 -23.18 12.56
N PRO A 84 -21.18 -22.09 12.53
CA PRO A 84 -22.17 -21.84 13.57
C PRO A 84 -23.13 -23.04 13.67
N GLN A 85 -23.39 -23.50 14.90
CA GLN A 85 -24.26 -24.66 15.13
C GLN A 85 -25.71 -24.39 14.70
N GLN A 86 -26.14 -23.13 14.82
CA GLN A 86 -27.44 -22.64 14.36
C GLN A 86 -27.28 -21.21 13.85
N PRO A 87 -28.15 -20.75 12.93
CA PRO A 87 -28.21 -19.35 12.53
C PRO A 87 -28.45 -18.43 13.74
N VAL A 88 -28.16 -17.14 13.57
CA VAL A 88 -28.49 -16.13 14.59
C VAL A 88 -30.00 -16.20 14.85
N MET A 89 -30.39 -16.34 16.11
CA MET A 89 -31.79 -16.33 16.53
C MET A 89 -32.06 -15.10 17.41
N LEU A 90 -32.84 -14.15 16.90
CA LEU A 90 -33.30 -13.00 17.69
C LEU A 90 -34.63 -13.38 18.36
N THR A 91 -34.69 -13.35 19.69
CA THR A 91 -35.91 -13.66 20.44
C THR A 91 -36.65 -12.38 20.80
N LYS A 92 -37.96 -12.46 21.08
CA LYS A 92 -38.73 -11.33 21.63
C LYS A 92 -38.95 -11.54 23.13
N ASN A 93 -38.70 -10.51 23.92
CA ASN A 93 -39.06 -10.50 25.33
C ASN A 93 -40.61 -10.47 25.43
N PRO A 94 -41.25 -11.45 26.11
CA PRO A 94 -42.71 -11.57 26.13
C PRO A 94 -43.42 -10.46 26.90
N GLU A 95 -42.74 -9.75 27.80
CA GLU A 95 -43.32 -8.66 28.61
C GLU A 95 -43.24 -7.31 27.90
N THR A 96 -42.15 -7.06 27.17
CA THR A 96 -41.89 -5.75 26.54
C THR A 96 -42.11 -5.74 25.04
N GLY A 97 -42.24 -6.91 24.40
CA GLY A 97 -42.32 -7.06 22.94
C GLY A 97 -41.01 -6.72 22.19
N LYS A 98 -39.95 -6.35 22.91
CA LYS A 98 -38.66 -5.94 22.32
C LYS A 98 -37.78 -7.13 21.95
N TYR A 99 -36.96 -6.97 20.92
CA TYR A 99 -36.01 -7.99 20.48
C TYR A 99 -34.82 -8.12 21.44
N VAL A 100 -34.40 -9.34 21.73
CA VAL A 100 -33.25 -9.69 22.56
C VAL A 100 -32.17 -10.29 21.66
N PHE A 101 -30.97 -9.72 21.74
CA PHE A 101 -29.83 -10.14 20.94
C PHE A 101 -29.03 -11.19 21.70
N PRO A 102 -28.49 -12.22 21.03
CA PRO A 102 -27.55 -13.11 21.66
C PRO A 102 -26.28 -12.34 22.05
N THR A 103 -25.65 -12.77 23.14
CA THR A 103 -24.39 -12.17 23.59
C THR A 103 -23.29 -12.55 22.60
N ILE A 104 -22.55 -11.55 22.11
CA ILE A 104 -21.40 -11.76 21.22
C ILE A 104 -20.12 -11.67 22.05
N THR A 105 -19.36 -12.76 22.11
CA THR A 105 -18.02 -12.78 22.69
C THR A 105 -16.97 -12.34 21.65
N LYS A 106 -15.75 -12.05 22.11
CA LYS A 106 -14.63 -11.76 21.19
C LYS A 106 -14.27 -12.95 20.30
N GLU A 107 -14.46 -14.16 20.80
CA GLU A 107 -14.21 -15.40 20.08
C GLU A 107 -15.23 -15.60 18.97
N ASP A 108 -16.52 -15.33 19.23
CA ASP A 108 -17.57 -15.35 18.21
C ASP A 108 -17.26 -14.38 17.07
N SER A 109 -16.87 -13.14 17.40
CA SER A 109 -16.50 -12.16 16.37
C SER A 109 -15.29 -12.60 15.54
N LEU A 110 -14.29 -13.19 16.19
CA LEU A 110 -13.09 -13.65 15.51
C LEU A 110 -13.40 -14.85 14.60
N ASN A 111 -14.16 -15.83 15.08
CA ASN A 111 -14.60 -16.97 14.29
C ASN A 111 -15.46 -16.53 13.10
N ALA A 112 -16.39 -15.58 13.28
CA ALA A 112 -17.19 -15.02 12.19
C ALA A 112 -16.33 -14.35 11.11
N ARG A 113 -15.29 -13.60 11.51
CA ARG A 113 -14.33 -13.01 10.56
C ARG A 113 -13.52 -14.06 9.81
N TYR A 114 -13.06 -15.10 10.50
CA TYR A 114 -12.40 -16.24 9.85
C TYR A 114 -13.35 -16.95 8.88
N PHE A 115 -14.59 -17.20 9.27
CA PHE A 115 -15.60 -17.84 8.43
C PHE A 115 -15.87 -17.04 7.16
N LEU A 116 -16.03 -15.72 7.28
CA LEU A 116 -16.20 -14.83 6.14
C LEU A 116 -15.00 -14.87 5.17
N LYS A 117 -13.77 -14.90 5.69
CA LYS A 117 -12.57 -15.01 4.86
C LYS A 117 -12.40 -16.38 4.22
N TYR A 118 -12.73 -17.44 4.94
CA TYR A 118 -12.47 -18.81 4.51
C TYR A 118 -13.50 -19.30 3.50
N TYR A 119 -14.79 -19.05 3.74
CA TYR A 119 -15.88 -19.55 2.90
C TYR A 119 -16.50 -18.48 1.99
N GLY A 120 -16.10 -17.20 2.14
CA GLY A 120 -16.61 -16.09 1.37
C GLY A 120 -17.97 -15.56 1.84
N SER A 121 -18.40 -14.46 1.22
CA SER A 121 -19.59 -13.69 1.60
C SER A 121 -20.89 -14.49 1.51
N ALA A 122 -21.07 -15.30 0.46
CA ALA A 122 -22.30 -16.06 0.24
C ALA A 122 -22.52 -17.09 1.35
N GLN A 123 -21.56 -17.98 1.55
CA GLN A 123 -21.65 -19.03 2.57
C GLN A 123 -21.71 -18.44 3.99
N PHE A 124 -21.06 -17.30 4.23
CA PHE A 124 -21.18 -16.57 5.50
C PHE A 124 -22.62 -16.12 5.74
N LEU A 125 -23.25 -15.45 4.77
CA LEU A 125 -24.64 -15.00 4.92
C LEU A 125 -25.59 -16.18 5.11
N ASP A 126 -25.46 -17.23 4.30
CA ASP A 126 -26.31 -18.43 4.36
C ASP A 126 -26.17 -19.19 5.69
N SER A 127 -24.99 -19.18 6.31
CA SER A 127 -24.74 -19.93 7.56
C SER A 127 -25.15 -19.14 8.81
N TYR A 128 -25.10 -17.81 8.76
CA TYR A 128 -25.34 -16.95 9.93
C TYR A 128 -26.75 -16.33 9.95
N LEU A 129 -27.43 -16.22 8.80
CA LEU A 129 -28.79 -15.70 8.73
C LEU A 129 -29.84 -16.83 8.74
N PRO A 130 -30.99 -16.64 9.41
CA PRO A 130 -32.13 -17.54 9.28
C PRO A 130 -32.87 -17.33 7.94
N GLU A 131 -33.73 -18.28 7.57
CA GLU A 131 -34.59 -18.17 6.38
C GLU A 131 -35.54 -16.96 6.48
N ASP A 132 -36.17 -16.79 7.64
CA ASP A 132 -37.03 -15.65 7.96
C ASP A 132 -36.22 -14.55 8.67
N LEU A 133 -35.59 -13.68 7.88
CA LEU A 133 -34.80 -12.56 8.41
C LEU A 133 -35.66 -11.30 8.66
N ASN A 134 -35.03 -10.21 9.12
CA ASN A 134 -35.50 -8.82 9.17
C ASN A 134 -34.28 -7.90 9.35
N SER A 135 -34.45 -6.58 9.28
CA SER A 135 -33.33 -5.63 9.35
C SER A 135 -32.46 -5.70 10.63
N LEU A 136 -32.99 -6.22 11.75
CA LEU A 136 -32.21 -6.36 12.99
C LEU A 136 -31.13 -7.44 12.89
N TYR A 137 -31.30 -8.44 12.03
CA TYR A 137 -30.24 -9.42 11.76
C TYR A 137 -29.04 -8.77 11.05
N VAL A 138 -29.30 -7.81 10.15
CA VAL A 138 -28.24 -7.03 9.50
C VAL A 138 -27.47 -6.21 10.54
N PHE A 139 -28.17 -5.57 11.48
CA PHE A 139 -27.55 -4.89 12.61
C PHE A 139 -26.74 -5.86 13.50
N HIS A 140 -27.27 -7.07 13.76
CA HIS A 140 -26.57 -8.10 14.52
C HIS A 140 -25.27 -8.53 13.83
N LEU A 141 -25.29 -8.81 12.52
CA LEU A 141 -24.08 -9.21 11.78
C LEU A 141 -22.99 -8.14 11.81
N ILE A 142 -23.34 -6.85 11.73
CA ILE A 142 -22.38 -5.76 11.87
C ILE A 142 -21.70 -5.82 13.25
N LYS A 143 -22.48 -6.06 14.31
CA LYS A 143 -21.96 -6.23 15.69
C LYS A 143 -21.13 -7.51 15.83
N LEU A 144 -21.57 -8.61 15.23
CA LEU A 144 -20.87 -9.90 15.23
C LEU A 144 -19.51 -9.77 14.58
N LEU A 145 -19.41 -9.09 13.42
CA LEU A 145 -18.14 -8.76 12.78
C LEU A 145 -17.30 -7.75 13.58
N GLY A 146 -17.75 -7.29 14.74
CA GLY A 146 -17.01 -6.43 15.67
C GLY A 146 -17.04 -4.95 15.32
N PHE A 147 -18.00 -4.50 14.52
CA PHE A 147 -18.15 -3.10 14.14
C PHE A 147 -19.18 -2.37 15.00
N GLN A 148 -18.97 -1.07 15.19
CA GLN A 148 -19.89 -0.19 15.89
C GLN A 148 -20.43 0.86 14.92
N LEU A 149 -21.75 0.95 14.83
CA LEU A 149 -22.43 2.02 14.09
C LEU A 149 -22.33 3.34 14.87
N LYS A 150 -22.15 4.44 14.14
CA LYS A 150 -22.01 5.80 14.71
C LYS A 150 -23.23 6.69 14.47
N ASP A 151 -24.14 6.26 13.60
CA ASP A 151 -25.36 7.00 13.28
C ASP A 151 -26.31 7.04 14.49
N ARG A 152 -26.50 8.23 15.05
CA ARG A 152 -27.30 8.42 16.27
C ARG A 152 -28.78 8.17 16.04
N GLU A 153 -29.31 8.51 14.87
CA GLU A 153 -30.73 8.34 14.56
C GLU A 153 -31.06 6.86 14.39
N LEU A 154 -30.23 6.15 13.63
CA LEU A 154 -30.32 4.70 13.46
C LEU A 154 -30.20 3.97 14.81
N LEU A 155 -29.22 4.35 15.65
CA LEU A 155 -29.06 3.75 16.97
C LEU A 155 -30.27 4.00 17.88
N ALA A 156 -30.85 5.20 17.84
CA ALA A 156 -32.06 5.50 18.60
C ALA A 156 -33.26 4.68 18.11
N ALA A 157 -33.41 4.48 16.79
CA ALA A 157 -34.43 3.62 16.21
C ALA A 157 -34.27 2.17 16.68
N VAL A 158 -33.05 1.62 16.64
CA VAL A 158 -32.74 0.27 17.15
C VAL A 158 -33.04 0.15 18.65
N GLN A 159 -32.67 1.13 19.48
CA GLN A 159 -32.93 1.11 20.93
C GLN A 159 -34.42 1.12 21.29
N LYS A 160 -35.29 1.66 20.43
CA LYS A 160 -36.75 1.61 20.65
C LYS A 160 -37.27 0.18 20.57
N VAL A 161 -36.72 -0.64 19.67
CA VAL A 161 -37.21 -2.00 19.38
C VAL A 161 -36.38 -3.11 20.02
N VAL A 162 -35.17 -2.82 20.51
CA VAL A 162 -34.26 -3.79 21.16
C VAL A 162 -34.26 -3.63 22.68
N PHE A 163 -34.24 -4.75 23.39
CA PHE A 163 -34.14 -4.82 24.84
C PHE A 163 -32.69 -4.62 25.29
N ASN A 164 -32.40 -3.54 26.01
CA ASN A 164 -31.07 -3.30 26.59
C ASN A 164 -31.00 -3.92 27.98
N ASN A 165 -30.17 -4.95 28.15
CA ASN A 165 -29.96 -5.60 29.45
C ASN A 165 -28.96 -4.85 30.36
N VAL A 166 -28.87 -3.52 30.23
CA VAL A 166 -27.94 -2.69 31.01
C VAL A 166 -28.71 -1.93 32.07
N GLY A 167 -28.64 -2.42 33.30
CA GLY A 167 -28.89 -1.60 34.49
C GLY A 167 -27.84 -0.50 34.57
N THR A 168 -28.17 0.67 34.02
CA THR A 168 -27.54 1.95 34.37
C THR A 168 -28.65 2.90 34.74
N SER A 169 -28.72 3.20 36.04
CA SER A 169 -29.49 4.31 36.59
C SER A 169 -29.05 5.61 35.93
N LEU A 170 -29.87 6.15 35.03
CA LEU A 170 -29.93 7.60 34.86
C LEU A 170 -30.81 8.13 36.02
N PRO A 171 -30.38 9.15 36.77
CA PRO A 171 -31.22 9.72 37.82
C PRO A 171 -32.46 10.36 37.18
N PRO A 172 -33.64 10.25 37.81
CA PRO A 172 -34.86 10.83 37.25
C PRO A 172 -34.74 12.36 37.24
N PRO A 173 -35.31 13.04 36.23
CA PRO A 173 -35.48 14.49 36.31
C PRO A 173 -36.44 14.81 37.47
N PRO A 174 -36.20 15.89 38.25
CA PRO A 174 -37.08 16.26 39.34
C PRO A 174 -38.43 16.69 38.75
N GLY A 175 -39.50 16.02 39.20
CA GLY A 175 -40.86 16.47 38.96
C GLY A 175 -41.13 17.83 39.61
N PRO A 176 -42.28 18.43 39.27
CA PRO A 176 -43.39 18.28 40.20
C PRO A 176 -44.71 17.86 39.51
N ASN A 177 -45.39 16.94 40.18
CA ASN A 177 -46.81 16.56 40.03
C ASN A 177 -47.75 17.70 40.48
N PRO A 178 -49.10 17.58 40.43
CA PRO A 178 -49.97 16.69 39.63
C PRO A 178 -51.20 17.44 39.04
N ALA A 179 -51.92 16.82 38.09
CA ALA A 179 -53.39 16.95 38.02
C ALA A 179 -54.00 15.84 37.16
N VAL A 180 -55.14 15.35 37.66
CA VAL A 180 -56.00 14.26 37.17
C VAL A 180 -56.79 14.70 35.93
N GLU A 181 -56.97 13.83 34.94
CA GLU A 181 -58.23 13.79 34.19
C GLU A 181 -58.53 12.42 33.55
N LYS A 182 -59.83 12.14 33.45
CA LYS A 182 -60.52 10.87 33.23
C LYS A 182 -60.76 10.56 31.74
N VAL A 183 -60.75 9.25 31.41
CA VAL A 183 -61.67 8.53 30.49
C VAL A 183 -61.62 8.98 29.01
N THR A 184 -61.45 8.11 28.00
CA THR A 184 -62.52 7.31 27.38
C THR A 184 -61.90 6.40 26.30
N LEU A 185 -62.35 5.15 26.17
CA LEU A 185 -62.14 4.29 25.00
C LEU A 185 -63.02 4.78 23.83
N PRO A 186 -62.52 4.82 22.58
CA PRO A 186 -63.40 4.67 21.43
C PRO A 186 -63.21 3.32 20.72
N GLN A 187 -64.36 2.78 20.35
CA GLN A 187 -64.60 1.52 19.68
C GLN A 187 -64.06 1.48 18.25
N LEU A 188 -63.93 0.24 17.79
CA LEU A 188 -63.72 -0.18 16.40
C LEU A 188 -64.56 0.64 15.41
N SER A 189 -63.90 1.09 14.35
CA SER A 189 -64.53 1.28 13.05
C SER A 189 -63.75 0.52 11.99
N SER A 190 -64.51 -0.25 11.23
CA SER A 190 -64.13 -1.14 10.15
C SER A 190 -63.42 -0.40 9.01
N GLY A 191 -62.38 -1.00 8.46
CA GLY A 191 -61.66 -0.47 7.30
C GLY A 191 -60.83 -1.54 6.60
N ASN A 192 -61.47 -2.20 5.63
CA ASN A 192 -60.94 -2.87 4.43
C ASN A 192 -59.76 -3.84 4.52
N ALA A 193 -60.07 -5.06 4.07
CA ALA A 193 -59.15 -6.00 3.50
C ALA A 193 -58.30 -5.35 2.39
N ASN A 194 -56.99 -5.31 2.62
CA ASN A 194 -55.95 -5.56 1.63
C ASN A 194 -54.91 -6.41 2.36
N GLN A 195 -54.89 -7.71 2.09
CA GLN A 195 -53.72 -8.54 2.35
C GLN A 195 -52.62 -8.05 1.40
N ASP A 196 -51.94 -6.97 1.77
CA ASP A 196 -50.54 -6.83 1.39
C ASP A 196 -49.78 -7.82 2.27
N ASP A 197 -48.91 -8.62 1.67
CA ASP A 197 -47.82 -9.31 2.37
C ASP A 197 -46.88 -8.24 2.96
N THR A 198 -47.36 -7.50 3.97
CA THR A 198 -46.56 -6.56 4.72
C THR A 198 -45.64 -7.38 5.59
N TYR A 199 -44.50 -7.75 5.01
CA TYR A 199 -43.32 -8.11 5.76
C TYR A 199 -43.03 -6.97 6.75
N ASP A 200 -43.46 -7.18 8.00
CA ASP A 200 -43.43 -6.17 9.06
C ASP A 200 -42.00 -6.09 9.62
N ASP A 201 -41.17 -5.28 8.95
CA ASP A 201 -39.82 -5.01 9.39
C ASP A 201 -39.82 -4.06 10.59
N PRO A 202 -39.12 -4.38 11.69
CA PRO A 202 -39.09 -3.55 12.89
C PRO A 202 -38.43 -2.19 12.71
N LEU A 203 -37.72 -1.95 11.59
CA LEU A 203 -37.11 -0.65 11.27
C LEU A 203 -37.70 -0.07 9.97
N GLU A 204 -37.73 1.26 9.90
CA GLU A 204 -38.10 1.95 8.67
C GLU A 204 -37.16 1.59 7.51
N LYS A 205 -37.70 1.55 6.28
CA LYS A 205 -36.97 1.19 5.06
C LYS A 205 -35.65 1.95 4.89
N ARG A 206 -35.59 3.24 5.26
CA ARG A 206 -34.36 4.05 5.19
C ARG A 206 -33.25 3.52 6.10
N HIS A 207 -33.61 3.03 7.28
CA HIS A 207 -32.67 2.44 8.24
C HIS A 207 -32.21 1.06 7.79
N ALA A 208 -33.12 0.24 7.23
CA ALA A 208 -32.76 -1.06 6.65
C ALA A 208 -31.75 -0.92 5.49
N VAL A 209 -32.00 -0.03 4.53
CA VAL A 209 -31.07 0.24 3.41
C VAL A 209 -29.72 0.73 3.93
N ARG A 210 -29.71 1.58 4.97
CA ARG A 210 -28.47 2.05 5.58
C ARG A 210 -27.68 0.91 6.23
N LEU A 211 -28.35 0.03 6.97
CA LEU A 211 -27.72 -1.15 7.58
C LEU A 211 -27.11 -2.08 6.54
N ILE A 212 -27.78 -2.29 5.39
CA ILE A 212 -27.23 -3.11 4.31
C ILE A 212 -25.92 -2.52 3.78
N LYS A 213 -25.89 -1.20 3.51
CA LYS A 213 -24.66 -0.51 3.07
C LYS A 213 -23.54 -0.60 4.11
N ASP A 214 -23.87 -0.45 5.40
CA ASP A 214 -22.89 -0.53 6.46
C ASP A 214 -22.39 -1.98 6.68
N LEU A 215 -23.24 -3.00 6.48
CA LEU A 215 -22.83 -4.41 6.49
C LEU A 215 -21.91 -4.73 5.31
N GLN A 216 -22.23 -4.29 4.09
CA GLN A 216 -21.36 -4.45 2.92
C GLN A 216 -19.97 -3.85 3.18
N LYS A 217 -19.90 -2.64 3.75
CA LYS A 217 -18.63 -2.01 4.15
C LYS A 217 -17.89 -2.81 5.21
N ALA A 218 -18.60 -3.32 6.22
CA ALA A 218 -18.00 -4.14 7.28
C ALA A 218 -17.41 -5.44 6.71
N MET A 219 -18.16 -6.14 5.85
CA MET A 219 -17.72 -7.38 5.20
C MET A 219 -16.50 -7.11 4.29
N ASN A 220 -16.57 -6.10 3.43
CA ASN A 220 -15.46 -5.73 2.55
C ASN A 220 -14.21 -5.32 3.35
N LYS A 221 -14.39 -4.63 4.48
CA LYS A 221 -13.28 -4.29 5.37
C LYS A 221 -12.65 -5.55 5.99
N VAL A 222 -13.45 -6.53 6.41
CA VAL A 222 -12.92 -7.80 6.93
C VAL A 222 -12.20 -8.56 5.83
N LEU A 223 -12.80 -8.72 4.64
CA LEU A 223 -12.20 -9.44 3.52
C LEU A 223 -10.85 -8.84 3.10
N SER A 224 -10.75 -7.52 3.04
CA SER A 224 -9.51 -6.81 2.68
C SER A 224 -8.49 -6.68 3.81
N THR A 225 -8.87 -6.88 5.08
CA THR A 225 -7.93 -6.72 6.21
C THR A 225 -7.33 -8.05 6.63
N ARG A 226 -6.01 -8.14 6.73
CA ARG A 226 -5.33 -9.32 7.27
C ARG A 226 -5.74 -9.59 8.72
N ILE A 227 -5.89 -10.87 9.09
CA ILE A 227 -6.09 -11.28 10.49
C ILE A 227 -4.73 -11.73 11.04
N ARG A 228 -4.33 -11.18 12.19
CA ARG A 228 -3.07 -11.52 12.86
C ARG A 228 -3.07 -12.98 13.34
N LEU A 229 -1.94 -13.65 13.22
CA LEU A 229 -1.76 -15.03 13.67
C LEU A 229 -1.84 -15.10 15.21
N THR A 230 -2.70 -15.98 15.72
CA THR A 230 -2.90 -16.14 17.17
C THR A 230 -1.72 -16.79 17.88
N ASN A 231 -0.92 -17.57 17.16
CA ASN A 231 0.25 -18.30 17.66
C ASN A 231 1.58 -17.54 17.42
N PHE A 232 1.56 -16.33 16.84
CA PHE A 232 2.76 -15.54 16.56
C PHE A 232 2.60 -14.11 17.09
N PHE A 233 3.19 -13.80 18.25
CA PHE A 233 3.03 -12.47 18.88
C PHE A 233 4.15 -12.12 19.88
N THR A 234 5.20 -12.93 20.01
CA THR A 234 6.30 -12.66 20.94
C THR A 234 7.61 -12.58 20.20
N LEU A 235 8.60 -11.90 20.81
CA LEU A 235 9.97 -11.90 20.30
C LEU A 235 10.51 -13.32 20.15
N ASP A 236 10.24 -14.22 21.10
CA ASP A 236 10.75 -15.59 21.04
C ASP A 236 10.12 -16.41 19.90
N HIS A 237 8.84 -16.18 19.55
CA HIS A 237 8.22 -16.77 18.35
C HIS A 237 8.96 -16.32 17.09
N PHE A 238 9.31 -15.03 17.01
CA PHE A 238 10.09 -14.51 15.89
C PHE A 238 11.51 -15.08 15.84
N ILE A 239 12.23 -15.18 16.97
CA ILE A 239 13.56 -15.81 17.02
C ILE A 239 13.50 -17.27 16.55
N ALA A 240 12.50 -18.03 17.00
CA ALA A 240 12.31 -19.42 16.59
C ALA A 240 12.03 -19.51 15.08
N LYS A 241 11.14 -18.66 14.56
CA LYS A 241 10.80 -18.63 13.13
C LYS A 241 11.94 -18.14 12.26
N LEU A 242 12.72 -17.15 12.69
CA LEU A 242 13.89 -16.66 11.96
C LEU A 242 14.96 -17.76 11.82
N LYS A 243 15.10 -18.64 12.82
CA LYS A 243 16.00 -19.79 12.77
C LYS A 243 15.49 -20.89 11.81
N SER A 244 14.20 -21.16 11.78
CA SER A 244 13.61 -22.25 10.98
C SER A 244 13.24 -21.87 9.54
N ALA A 245 12.98 -20.59 9.27
CA ALA A 245 12.60 -20.08 7.96
C ALA A 245 13.73 -20.23 6.93
N ASN A 246 13.36 -20.49 5.68
CA ASN A 246 14.28 -20.66 4.55
C ASN A 246 13.98 -19.71 3.39
N LYS A 247 12.83 -19.02 3.41
CA LYS A 247 12.34 -18.19 2.32
C LYS A 247 11.85 -16.84 2.87
N ILE A 248 12.79 -16.09 3.43
CA ILE A 248 12.51 -14.82 4.10
C ILE A 248 12.44 -13.69 3.06
N LEU A 249 11.31 -13.00 3.01
CA LEU A 249 11.15 -11.77 2.25
C LEU A 249 11.39 -10.58 3.19
N VAL A 250 12.35 -9.73 2.83
CA VAL A 250 12.64 -8.49 3.57
C VAL A 250 12.18 -7.30 2.73
N LEU A 251 11.39 -6.41 3.30
CA LEU A 251 10.95 -5.16 2.67
C LEU A 251 11.57 -3.99 3.42
N THR A 252 12.41 -3.21 2.75
CA THR A 252 13.16 -2.10 3.37
C THR A 252 12.73 -0.74 2.83
N GLY A 253 12.74 0.28 3.70
CA GLY A 253 12.60 1.67 3.31
C GLY A 253 13.67 2.57 3.93
N ALA A 254 13.54 3.88 3.74
CA ALA A 254 14.59 4.85 4.03
C ALA A 254 15.08 4.85 5.49
N GLY A 255 14.27 4.35 6.43
CA GLY A 255 14.64 4.23 7.84
C GLY A 255 15.92 3.44 8.08
N ILE A 256 16.25 2.46 7.22
CA ILE A 256 17.44 1.62 7.34
C ILE A 256 18.76 2.36 7.09
N SER A 257 18.69 3.50 6.40
CA SER A 257 19.84 4.34 6.01
C SER A 257 20.01 5.57 6.91
N THR A 258 19.07 5.82 7.83
CA THR A 258 19.08 7.03 8.68
C THR A 258 20.26 7.11 9.65
N SER A 259 20.79 5.97 10.11
CA SER A 259 21.98 5.93 10.97
C SER A 259 23.26 6.35 10.23
N LEU A 260 23.24 6.41 8.91
CA LEU A 260 24.34 6.87 8.05
C LEU A 260 24.27 8.39 7.78
N GLY A 261 23.24 9.06 8.29
CA GLY A 261 23.00 10.48 8.04
C GLY A 261 22.15 10.78 6.79
N ILE A 262 21.70 9.75 6.06
CA ILE A 262 20.73 9.92 4.97
C ILE A 262 19.35 10.18 5.59
N PRO A 263 18.73 11.35 5.39
CA PRO A 263 17.41 11.61 5.94
C PRO A 263 16.38 10.68 5.30
N ASP A 264 15.39 10.24 6.09
CA ASP A 264 14.20 9.63 5.50
C ASP A 264 13.35 10.67 4.76
N PHE A 265 12.28 10.27 4.10
CA PHE A 265 11.44 11.22 3.37
C PHE A 265 10.49 12.00 4.28
N ARG A 266 9.88 11.34 5.27
CA ARG A 266 8.64 11.78 5.92
C ARG A 266 8.77 12.16 7.40
N SER A 267 9.91 11.92 8.06
CA SER A 267 10.05 12.34 9.46
C SER A 267 10.09 13.86 9.60
N SER A 268 10.00 14.35 10.83
CA SER A 268 10.09 15.77 11.16
C SER A 268 11.39 16.45 10.71
N LYS A 269 12.45 15.67 10.46
CA LYS A 269 13.73 16.15 9.89
C LYS A 269 14.01 15.55 8.50
N GLY A 270 13.03 14.87 7.93
CA GLY A 270 13.14 14.16 6.66
C GLY A 270 13.20 15.11 5.46
N PHE A 271 13.50 14.56 4.30
CA PHE A 271 13.69 15.28 3.04
C PHE A 271 12.55 16.26 2.72
N TYR A 272 11.28 15.85 2.88
CA TYR A 272 10.14 16.73 2.56
C TYR A 272 10.05 17.99 3.43
N SER A 273 10.53 17.93 4.68
CA SER A 273 10.61 19.11 5.55
C SER A 273 11.71 20.10 5.13
N GLN A 274 12.69 19.65 4.34
CA GLN A 274 13.85 20.43 3.92
C GLN A 274 13.63 21.13 2.57
N VAL A 275 12.59 20.76 1.83
CA VAL A 275 12.28 21.28 0.48
C VAL A 275 11.04 22.17 0.45
N THR A 276 10.44 22.47 1.61
CA THR A 276 9.30 23.40 1.74
C THR A 276 9.60 24.80 1.21
N ASN A 277 10.88 25.19 1.22
CA ASN A 277 11.33 26.51 0.75
C ASN A 277 11.24 26.67 -0.79
N LEU A 278 10.94 25.59 -1.52
CA LEU A 278 10.73 25.64 -2.97
C LEU A 278 9.35 26.18 -3.38
N GLY A 279 8.45 26.42 -2.41
CA GLY A 279 7.12 26.95 -2.68
C GLY A 279 6.15 25.93 -3.32
N LEU A 280 6.46 24.64 -3.23
CA LEU A 280 5.57 23.56 -3.69
C LEU A 280 4.42 23.36 -2.69
N GLU A 281 3.21 23.15 -3.21
CA GLU A 281 2.04 22.83 -2.37
C GLU A 281 2.15 21.42 -1.76
N ASP A 282 2.56 20.43 -2.56
CA ASP A 282 2.94 19.10 -2.09
C ASP A 282 4.46 18.88 -2.30
N PRO A 283 5.27 18.66 -1.25
CA PRO A 283 6.70 18.39 -1.41
C PRO A 283 7.00 17.09 -2.17
N GLN A 284 6.03 16.19 -2.36
CA GLN A 284 6.15 15.00 -3.21
C GLN A 284 6.28 15.33 -4.70
N ASP A 285 5.85 16.53 -5.10
CA ASP A 285 5.89 17.01 -6.49
C ASP A 285 7.30 17.05 -7.08
N VAL A 286 8.34 17.12 -6.24
CA VAL A 286 9.74 17.00 -6.68
C VAL A 286 10.08 15.66 -7.34
N PHE A 287 9.27 14.62 -7.07
CA PHE A 287 9.39 13.29 -7.67
C PHE A 287 8.18 12.96 -8.56
N ASN A 288 7.38 13.93 -9.00
CA ASN A 288 6.24 13.67 -9.88
C ASN A 288 6.71 13.67 -11.35
N LEU A 289 6.37 12.61 -12.10
CA LEU A 289 6.81 12.44 -13.48
C LEU A 289 6.28 13.54 -14.39
N ASP A 290 5.00 13.91 -14.26
CA ASP A 290 4.39 14.94 -15.11
C ASP A 290 5.05 16.30 -14.86
N ILE A 291 5.31 16.63 -13.58
CA ILE A 291 6.05 17.83 -13.20
C ILE A 291 7.49 17.80 -13.72
N PHE A 292 8.16 16.64 -13.69
CA PHE A 292 9.49 16.50 -14.29
C PHE A 292 9.45 16.71 -15.81
N MET A 293 8.44 16.18 -16.49
CA MET A 293 8.26 16.37 -17.92
C MET A 293 7.99 17.85 -18.22
N GLU A 294 7.15 18.55 -17.46
CA GLU A 294 6.89 19.97 -17.65
C GLU A 294 8.08 20.86 -17.30
N ASN A 295 8.71 20.62 -16.15
CA ASN A 295 9.76 21.43 -15.58
C ASN A 295 10.79 20.60 -14.78
N PRO A 296 11.80 20.02 -15.44
CA PRO A 296 12.77 19.14 -14.78
C PRO A 296 13.67 19.86 -13.76
N SER A 297 13.69 21.20 -13.75
CA SER A 297 14.45 21.96 -12.76
C SER A 297 13.96 21.76 -11.33
N VAL A 298 12.67 21.43 -11.12
CA VAL A 298 12.11 21.18 -9.78
C VAL A 298 12.85 20.04 -9.10
N PHE A 299 13.06 18.93 -9.82
CA PHE A 299 13.84 17.79 -9.35
C PHE A 299 15.34 18.15 -9.26
N TYR A 300 15.92 18.74 -10.31
CA TYR A 300 17.37 18.98 -10.34
C TYR A 300 17.87 19.99 -9.31
N THR A 301 16.99 20.87 -8.79
CA THR A 301 17.31 21.75 -7.65
C THR A 301 17.56 20.98 -6.35
N ILE A 302 17.04 19.75 -6.23
CA ILE A 302 17.17 18.92 -5.03
C ILE A 302 17.97 17.65 -5.23
N ALA A 303 18.31 17.31 -6.49
CA ALA A 303 18.87 16.01 -6.85
C ALA A 303 20.22 15.72 -6.17
N GLU A 304 21.03 16.75 -5.90
CA GLU A 304 22.28 16.61 -5.15
C GLU A 304 22.05 15.95 -3.77
N LYS A 305 20.98 16.35 -3.06
CA LYS A 305 20.70 15.91 -1.68
C LYS A 305 20.35 14.43 -1.56
N ILE A 306 20.00 13.80 -2.67
CA ILE A 306 19.58 12.40 -2.74
C ILE A 306 20.58 11.53 -3.51
N LEU A 307 21.72 12.09 -3.91
CA LEU A 307 22.80 11.28 -4.47
C LEU A 307 23.27 10.25 -3.44
N PRO A 308 23.50 8.99 -3.88
CA PRO A 308 23.91 7.92 -2.98
C PRO A 308 25.30 8.23 -2.38
N PRO A 309 25.51 7.97 -1.07
CA PRO A 309 26.87 8.01 -0.52
C PRO A 309 27.66 6.78 -1.00
N GLU A 310 28.97 6.96 -1.19
CA GLU A 310 29.85 5.89 -1.64
C GLU A 310 30.34 5.02 -0.45
N HIS A 311 30.41 3.71 -0.67
CA HIS A 311 31.10 2.72 0.18
C HIS A 311 30.71 2.70 1.67
N ARG A 312 29.43 2.93 1.98
CA ARG A 312 28.91 2.82 3.35
C ARG A 312 27.62 2.02 3.38
N TYR A 313 27.34 1.40 4.50
CA TYR A 313 26.10 0.67 4.77
C TYR A 313 25.91 0.59 6.29
N SER A 314 24.67 0.35 6.74
CA SER A 314 24.35 0.29 8.18
C SER A 314 24.46 -1.14 8.72
N PRO A 315 24.55 -1.34 10.06
CA PRO A 315 24.45 -2.66 10.67
C PRO A 315 23.22 -3.45 10.19
N LEU A 316 22.10 -2.79 9.93
CA LEU A 316 20.92 -3.45 9.40
C LEU A 316 21.10 -3.99 7.96
N HIS A 317 21.82 -3.29 7.07
CA HIS A 317 22.15 -3.86 5.75
C HIS A 317 22.98 -5.15 5.92
N SER A 318 23.96 -5.13 6.83
CA SER A 318 24.74 -6.33 7.19
C SER A 318 23.91 -7.42 7.84
N PHE A 319 22.84 -7.09 8.58
CA PHE A 319 21.91 -8.07 9.11
C PHE A 319 21.17 -8.82 8.00
N ILE A 320 20.77 -8.11 6.94
CA ILE A 320 20.14 -8.74 5.76
C ILE A 320 21.16 -9.59 5.01
N ARG A 321 22.39 -9.08 4.83
CA ARG A 321 23.51 -9.86 4.30
C ARG A 321 23.76 -11.15 5.11
N MET A 322 23.70 -11.09 6.43
CA MET A 322 23.83 -12.27 7.30
C MET A 322 22.70 -13.29 7.07
N ILE A 323 21.47 -12.84 6.83
CA ILE A 323 20.36 -13.73 6.47
C ILE A 323 20.64 -14.42 5.13
N GLN A 324 21.19 -13.69 4.15
CA GLN A 324 21.64 -14.26 2.88
C GLN A 324 22.76 -15.28 3.05
N ASP A 325 23.82 -14.96 3.79
CA ASP A 325 24.97 -15.85 4.02
C ASP A 325 24.56 -17.16 4.72
N LYS A 326 23.42 -17.17 5.41
CA LYS A 326 22.81 -18.36 6.02
C LYS A 326 21.88 -19.13 5.07
N GLY A 327 21.75 -18.71 3.81
CA GLY A 327 20.89 -19.32 2.80
C GLY A 327 19.40 -19.12 3.02
N LYS A 328 19.00 -18.09 3.78
CA LYS A 328 17.60 -17.89 4.22
C LYS A 328 16.87 -16.76 3.50
N LEU A 329 17.60 -15.84 2.87
CA LEU A 329 17.02 -14.70 2.18
C LEU A 329 16.39 -15.17 0.86
N LEU A 330 15.08 -15.04 0.72
CA LEU A 330 14.41 -15.19 -0.57
C LEU A 330 14.72 -13.96 -1.43
N ARG A 331 14.34 -12.77 -0.93
CA ARG A 331 14.55 -11.48 -1.60
C ARG A 331 14.52 -10.33 -0.60
N ASN A 332 15.27 -9.28 -0.89
CA ASN A 332 15.13 -7.94 -0.33
C ASN A 332 14.45 -7.04 -1.37
N TYR A 333 13.22 -6.62 -1.10
CA TYR A 333 12.53 -5.55 -1.84
C TYR A 333 12.83 -4.22 -1.16
N THR A 334 13.67 -3.39 -1.79
CA THR A 334 14.05 -2.09 -1.23
C THR A 334 13.34 -0.96 -1.94
N GLN A 335 12.79 -0.03 -1.16
CA GLN A 335 12.25 1.23 -1.65
C GLN A 335 13.33 2.31 -1.81
N ASN A 336 14.55 2.02 -1.35
CA ASN A 336 15.66 2.96 -1.39
C ASN A 336 16.29 3.02 -2.78
N ILE A 337 16.81 4.19 -3.12
CA ILE A 337 17.52 4.49 -4.37
C ILE A 337 19.04 4.67 -4.13
N ASP A 338 19.48 4.48 -2.88
CA ASP A 338 20.85 4.74 -2.41
C ASP A 338 21.84 3.61 -2.75
N ASN A 339 21.34 2.43 -3.15
CA ASN A 339 22.11 1.27 -3.59
C ASN A 339 23.05 0.67 -2.53
N LEU A 340 22.80 0.94 -1.25
CA LEU A 340 23.70 0.50 -0.17
C LEU A 340 23.63 -1.02 0.09
N GLU A 341 22.56 -1.68 -0.35
CA GLU A 341 22.40 -3.14 -0.30
C GLU A 341 23.53 -3.86 -1.05
N SER A 342 23.88 -3.34 -2.23
CA SER A 342 24.97 -3.87 -3.06
C SER A 342 26.33 -3.71 -2.37
N TYR A 343 26.57 -2.59 -1.68
CA TYR A 343 27.82 -2.37 -0.94
C TYR A 343 27.94 -3.23 0.33
N ALA A 344 26.81 -3.57 0.97
CA ALA A 344 26.78 -4.58 2.04
C ALA A 344 27.02 -6.01 1.52
N GLY A 345 27.04 -6.19 0.19
CA GLY A 345 27.30 -7.45 -0.49
C GLY A 345 26.09 -8.39 -0.53
N ILE A 346 24.88 -7.85 -0.45
CA ILE A 346 23.67 -8.60 -0.81
C ILE A 346 23.76 -8.88 -2.33
N GLU A 347 23.51 -10.12 -2.73
CA GLU A 347 23.62 -10.57 -4.12
C GLU A 347 22.61 -9.82 -4.99
N LYS A 348 23.00 -9.49 -6.23
CA LYS A 348 22.14 -8.74 -7.15
C LYS A 348 20.80 -9.43 -7.36
N GLU A 349 20.81 -10.76 -7.50
CA GLU A 349 19.63 -11.59 -7.68
C GLU A 349 18.73 -11.60 -6.44
N ARG A 350 19.25 -11.20 -5.27
CA ARG A 350 18.50 -11.09 -4.02
C ARG A 350 17.96 -9.69 -3.77
N ILE A 351 18.32 -8.69 -4.58
CA ILE A 351 17.86 -7.31 -4.43
C ILE A 351 16.84 -6.99 -5.52
N VAL A 352 15.73 -6.37 -5.12
CA VAL A 352 14.82 -5.68 -6.05
C VAL A 352 14.75 -4.22 -5.62
N GLN A 353 15.32 -3.33 -6.43
CA GLN A 353 15.24 -1.88 -6.25
C GLN A 353 13.90 -1.39 -6.79
N CYS A 354 12.86 -1.47 -5.96
CA CYS A 354 11.48 -1.23 -6.37
C CYS A 354 11.28 0.15 -7.00
N HIS A 355 12.01 1.16 -6.54
CA HIS A 355 11.92 2.53 -7.06
C HIS A 355 13.13 2.92 -7.92
N GLY A 356 13.78 1.93 -8.54
CA GLY A 356 14.97 2.15 -9.36
C GLY A 356 16.18 2.61 -8.55
N SER A 357 17.19 3.15 -9.25
CA SER A 357 18.42 3.64 -8.61
C SER A 357 19.18 4.62 -9.51
N PHE A 358 20.21 5.26 -8.96
CA PHE A 358 21.12 6.11 -9.71
C PHE A 358 22.16 5.32 -10.55
N ALA A 359 22.04 3.99 -10.66
CA ALA A 359 22.99 3.18 -11.42
C ALA A 359 23.08 3.60 -12.90
N THR A 360 21.94 3.97 -13.48
CA THR A 360 21.83 4.43 -14.86
C THR A 360 20.92 5.64 -14.97
N ALA A 361 21.01 6.32 -16.11
CA ALA A 361 20.15 7.45 -16.45
C ALA A 361 19.79 7.38 -17.94
N SER A 362 18.62 7.88 -18.29
CA SER A 362 18.05 7.76 -19.63
C SER A 362 17.56 9.11 -20.15
N CYS A 363 17.76 9.38 -21.44
CA CYS A 363 17.14 10.53 -22.08
C CYS A 363 15.62 10.33 -22.18
N VAL A 364 14.81 11.28 -21.69
CA VAL A 364 13.34 11.17 -21.76
C VAL A 364 12.76 11.30 -23.18
N THR A 365 13.60 11.66 -24.15
CA THR A 365 13.19 11.89 -25.55
C THR A 365 13.64 10.80 -26.51
N CYS A 366 14.93 10.43 -26.49
CA CYS A 366 15.47 9.40 -27.39
C CYS A 366 15.74 8.07 -26.69
N HIS A 367 15.49 7.98 -25.38
CA HIS A 367 15.69 6.78 -24.55
C HIS A 367 17.13 6.25 -24.52
N LEU A 368 18.11 7.05 -24.96
CA LEU A 368 19.52 6.71 -24.82
C LEU A 368 19.86 6.56 -23.34
N LYS A 369 20.27 5.35 -22.96
CA LYS A 369 20.65 4.97 -21.60
C LYS A 369 22.16 5.08 -21.40
N MET A 370 22.58 5.55 -20.22
CA MET A 370 23.98 5.73 -19.85
C MET A 370 24.23 5.42 -18.37
N PRO A 371 25.49 5.16 -17.96
CA PRO A 371 25.84 5.06 -16.54
C PRO A 371 25.49 6.36 -15.80
N GLY A 372 24.84 6.26 -14.63
CA GLY A 372 24.35 7.43 -13.89
C GLY A 372 25.46 8.32 -13.35
N GLU A 373 26.63 7.75 -13.04
CA GLU A 373 27.83 8.50 -12.62
C GLU A 373 28.23 9.61 -13.60
N ARG A 374 27.87 9.48 -14.89
CA ARG A 374 28.15 10.49 -15.92
C ARG A 374 27.35 11.78 -15.78
N ILE A 375 26.26 11.77 -15.00
CA ILE A 375 25.44 12.96 -14.73
C ILE A 375 25.63 13.52 -13.31
N PHE A 376 26.41 12.85 -12.45
CA PHE A 376 26.64 13.30 -11.08
C PHE A 376 27.36 14.66 -11.00
N PRO A 377 28.36 14.99 -11.84
CA PRO A 377 28.97 16.32 -11.81
C PRO A 377 27.95 17.44 -12.05
N GLN A 378 27.08 17.28 -13.06
CA GLN A 378 26.03 18.26 -13.35
C GLN A 378 25.02 18.36 -12.18
N ILE A 379 24.60 17.23 -11.61
CA ILE A 379 23.70 17.23 -10.44
C ILE A 379 24.31 18.00 -9.26
N LYS A 380 25.61 17.83 -8.99
CA LYS A 380 26.32 18.51 -7.91
C LYS A 380 26.41 20.02 -8.11
N GLU A 381 26.52 20.46 -9.35
CA GLU A 381 26.49 21.89 -9.71
C GLU A 381 25.05 22.42 -9.91
N CYS A 382 24.02 21.62 -9.59
CA CYS A 382 22.60 21.94 -9.81
C CYS A 382 22.26 22.26 -11.29
N GLU A 383 23.01 21.68 -12.22
CA GLU A 383 22.81 21.80 -13.66
C GLU A 383 21.93 20.65 -14.20
N ILE A 384 21.06 20.96 -15.17
CA ILE A 384 20.22 19.95 -15.83
C ILE A 384 21.09 19.16 -16.81
N PRO A 385 21.28 17.84 -16.64
CA PRO A 385 22.06 17.02 -17.55
C PRO A 385 21.32 16.86 -18.90
N LEU A 386 22.00 17.19 -19.99
CA LEU A 386 21.42 17.20 -21.34
C LEU A 386 21.96 16.04 -22.20
N CYS A 387 21.08 15.48 -23.02
CA CYS A 387 21.42 14.43 -23.96
C CYS A 387 22.18 14.99 -25.16
N ALA A 388 23.42 14.52 -25.35
CA ALA A 388 24.26 14.93 -26.48
C ALA A 388 23.60 14.72 -27.86
N TYR A 389 22.80 13.66 -28.01
CA TYR A 389 22.11 13.36 -29.27
C TYR A 389 20.92 14.31 -29.54
N CYS A 390 20.16 14.66 -28.50
CA CYS A 390 19.02 15.57 -28.62
C CYS A 390 19.42 17.05 -28.55
N TYR A 391 20.64 17.35 -28.10
CA TYR A 391 21.11 18.71 -27.84
C TYR A 391 21.00 19.65 -29.05
N PRO A 392 21.38 19.27 -30.30
CA PRO A 392 21.24 20.18 -31.44
C PRO A 392 19.80 20.65 -31.65
N LYS A 393 18.84 19.73 -31.64
CA LYS A 393 17.40 20.06 -31.74
C LYS A 393 16.89 20.80 -30.52
N ARG A 394 17.47 20.59 -29.33
CA ARG A 394 17.12 21.34 -28.13
C ARG A 394 17.56 22.80 -28.26
N GLN A 395 18.77 23.07 -28.78
CA GLN A 395 19.26 24.44 -28.99
C GLN A 395 18.41 25.23 -29.97
N GLU A 396 17.95 24.60 -31.06
CA GLU A 396 17.01 25.22 -32.01
C GLU A 396 15.68 25.65 -31.36
N ARG A 397 15.24 24.92 -30.32
CA ARG A 397 13.94 25.10 -29.67
C ARG A 397 13.99 25.96 -28.41
N PHE A 398 15.12 25.94 -27.71
CA PHE A 398 15.38 26.67 -26.49
C PHE A 398 16.71 27.43 -26.63
N PRO A 399 16.78 28.45 -27.51
CA PRO A 399 17.99 29.24 -27.69
C PRO A 399 18.32 30.00 -26.39
N THR A 400 19.56 29.87 -25.92
CA THR A 400 20.09 30.72 -24.84
C THR A 400 20.20 32.14 -25.35
N ILE A 401 19.42 33.06 -24.78
CA ILE A 401 19.61 34.50 -25.00
C ILE A 401 20.94 34.87 -24.36
N THR A 402 21.94 35.18 -25.18
CA THR A 402 23.20 35.76 -24.68
C THR A 402 22.99 37.23 -24.36
N ASP A 403 23.57 37.71 -23.26
CA ASP A 403 23.45 39.10 -22.76
C ASP A 403 23.86 40.19 -23.79
N ASP A 404 24.49 39.83 -24.91
CA ASP A 404 24.85 40.76 -25.99
C ASP A 404 23.67 41.16 -26.91
N GLU A 405 22.55 40.42 -26.93
CA GLU A 405 21.41 40.73 -27.81
C GLU A 405 20.30 41.56 -27.13
N SER A 406 20.38 41.78 -25.82
CA SER A 406 19.44 42.65 -25.09
C SER A 406 19.67 44.16 -25.33
N ALA A 407 20.71 44.53 -26.11
CA ALA A 407 21.07 45.91 -26.42
C ALA A 407 20.71 46.38 -27.85
N LYS A 408 20.08 45.56 -28.69
CA LYS A 408 19.57 45.99 -30.00
C LYS A 408 18.06 45.82 -30.06
N GLY A 409 17.36 46.88 -29.65
CA GLY A 409 15.98 47.08 -30.04
C GLY A 409 15.93 47.23 -31.57
N ASP A 410 15.56 46.17 -32.26
CA ASP A 410 15.07 46.27 -33.64
C ASP A 410 13.73 45.54 -33.73
N ASP A 411 12.71 46.39 -33.82
CA ASP A 411 11.30 46.11 -33.99
C ASP A 411 11.07 45.61 -35.43
N ASN A 412 11.29 44.31 -35.68
CA ASN A 412 10.65 43.51 -36.75
C ASN A 412 11.35 42.15 -36.97
N SER A 413 11.20 41.21 -36.05
CA SER A 413 11.22 39.79 -36.43
C SER A 413 9.92 39.14 -35.99
N GLN A 414 9.17 38.64 -36.97
CA GLN A 414 8.03 37.79 -36.75
C GLN A 414 8.52 36.47 -36.13
N HIS A 415 8.72 36.46 -34.81
CA HIS A 415 8.78 35.20 -34.09
C HIS A 415 7.39 34.58 -34.17
N SER A 416 7.26 33.62 -35.08
CA SER A 416 6.14 32.69 -35.08
C SER A 416 6.01 32.15 -33.65
N PRO A 417 4.81 32.16 -33.03
CA PRO A 417 4.65 31.52 -31.73
C PRO A 417 5.13 30.07 -31.87
N PRO A 418 5.88 29.51 -30.91
CA PRO A 418 6.45 28.17 -31.05
C PRO A 418 5.30 27.20 -31.33
N LEU A 419 5.28 26.66 -32.56
CA LEU A 419 4.17 25.92 -33.15
C LEU A 419 3.88 24.57 -32.47
N PHE A 420 4.58 24.24 -31.39
CA PHE A 420 4.32 23.08 -30.55
C PHE A 420 4.63 23.44 -29.09
N HIS A 421 3.66 23.29 -28.20
CA HIS A 421 3.86 23.30 -26.75
C HIS A 421 4.71 22.08 -26.36
N MET A 422 6.01 22.15 -26.65
CA MET A 422 6.97 21.08 -26.39
C MET A 422 7.50 21.25 -24.97
N SER A 423 7.47 20.17 -24.20
CA SER A 423 7.83 20.20 -22.78
C SER A 423 9.31 20.56 -22.57
N LYS A 424 9.63 21.26 -21.47
CA LYS A 424 11.01 21.70 -21.15
C LYS A 424 11.96 20.52 -20.92
N SER A 425 11.43 19.32 -20.71
CA SER A 425 12.19 18.07 -20.59
C SER A 425 12.77 17.54 -21.91
N PHE A 426 12.46 18.13 -23.07
CA PHE A 426 12.97 17.66 -24.36
C PHE A 426 14.51 17.59 -24.39
N GLY A 427 15.07 16.38 -24.55
CA GLY A 427 16.51 16.16 -24.55
C GLY A 427 17.18 16.23 -23.17
N VAL A 428 16.42 16.18 -22.09
CA VAL A 428 16.92 16.07 -20.71
C VAL A 428 17.20 14.61 -20.38
N ILE A 429 18.28 14.34 -19.66
CA ILE A 429 18.56 13.03 -19.06
C ILE A 429 17.85 12.97 -17.71
N LYS A 430 17.25 11.83 -17.36
CA LYS A 430 16.62 11.55 -16.07
C LYS A 430 17.32 10.34 -15.44
N PRO A 431 17.67 10.34 -14.14
CA PRO A 431 18.13 9.12 -13.46
C PRO A 431 17.04 8.04 -13.53
N ASP A 432 17.43 6.77 -13.64
CA ASP A 432 16.49 5.63 -13.68
C ASP A 432 15.93 5.29 -12.27
N ILE A 433 15.54 6.31 -11.53
CA ILE A 433 14.72 6.23 -10.32
C ILE A 433 13.24 6.40 -10.71
N THR A 434 12.35 5.70 -10.02
CA THR A 434 10.91 5.73 -10.28
C THR A 434 10.27 6.96 -9.65
N PHE A 435 9.66 7.79 -10.47
CA PHE A 435 8.87 8.95 -10.06
C PHE A 435 7.41 8.56 -9.80
N PHE A 436 6.68 9.35 -9.02
CA PHE A 436 5.23 9.22 -8.92
C PHE A 436 4.58 9.38 -10.30
N GLY A 437 3.68 8.47 -10.64
CA GLY A 437 3.08 8.37 -11.98
C GLY A 437 3.84 7.42 -12.92
N GLU A 438 5.13 7.16 -12.67
CA GLU A 438 5.96 6.25 -13.46
C GLU A 438 5.71 4.78 -13.11
N ALA A 439 5.91 3.88 -14.08
CA ALA A 439 5.88 2.44 -13.83
C ALA A 439 7.12 2.01 -13.01
N LEU A 440 6.95 1.03 -12.14
CA LEU A 440 8.08 0.41 -11.45
C LEU A 440 8.93 -0.40 -12.45
N PRO A 441 10.21 -0.69 -12.12
CA PRO A 441 11.02 -1.58 -12.93
C PRO A 441 10.32 -2.94 -13.13
N SER A 442 10.43 -3.51 -14.32
CA SER A 442 9.80 -4.81 -14.64
C SER A 442 10.29 -5.95 -13.73
N GLU A 443 11.50 -5.84 -13.20
CA GLU A 443 12.07 -6.75 -12.19
C GLU A 443 11.21 -6.84 -10.92
N PHE A 444 10.48 -5.78 -10.55
CA PHE A 444 9.53 -5.85 -9.44
C PHE A 444 8.41 -6.84 -9.74
N HIS A 445 7.74 -6.66 -10.88
CA HIS A 445 6.56 -7.45 -11.27
C HIS A 445 6.91 -8.92 -11.56
N SER A 446 8.06 -9.17 -12.18
CA SER A 446 8.49 -10.55 -12.49
C SER A 446 8.84 -11.33 -11.24
N ASN A 447 9.57 -10.73 -10.29
CA ASN A 447 9.97 -11.42 -9.07
C ASN A 447 8.82 -11.55 -8.06
N ILE A 448 7.96 -10.53 -7.91
CA ILE A 448 6.96 -10.55 -6.84
C ILE A 448 5.92 -11.65 -7.03
N ARG A 449 5.57 -11.98 -8.28
CA ARG A 449 4.63 -13.06 -8.63
C ARG A 449 5.08 -14.42 -8.11
N GLU A 450 6.37 -14.70 -8.15
CA GLU A 450 6.95 -15.97 -7.67
C GLU A 450 7.26 -15.91 -6.17
N ASP A 451 7.84 -14.80 -5.71
CA ASP A 451 8.37 -14.67 -4.36
C ASP A 451 7.27 -14.72 -3.28
N VAL A 452 6.10 -14.10 -3.52
CA VAL A 452 5.00 -14.08 -2.54
C VAL A 452 4.49 -15.47 -2.21
N LEU A 453 4.48 -16.37 -3.20
CA LEU A 453 4.00 -17.75 -3.06
C LEU A 453 4.96 -18.65 -2.30
N GLN A 454 6.26 -18.36 -2.39
CA GLN A 454 7.31 -19.13 -1.72
C GLN A 454 7.67 -18.59 -0.34
N CYS A 455 7.24 -17.38 -0.01
CA CYS A 455 7.57 -16.68 1.22
C CYS A 455 7.08 -17.47 2.45
N ASP A 456 7.98 -17.70 3.41
CA ASP A 456 7.62 -18.35 4.69
C ASP A 456 7.76 -17.41 5.91
N LEU A 457 8.28 -16.19 5.72
CA LEU A 457 8.39 -15.13 6.72
C LEU A 457 8.58 -13.77 6.02
N LEU A 458 7.73 -12.78 6.35
CA LEU A 458 7.87 -11.40 5.88
C LEU A 458 8.40 -10.50 7.00
N ILE A 459 9.42 -9.70 6.69
CA ILE A 459 9.99 -8.70 7.61
C ILE A 459 10.00 -7.33 6.93
N CYS A 460 9.20 -6.39 7.43
CA CYS A 460 9.19 -5.00 6.97
C CYS A 460 10.05 -4.14 7.90
N ILE A 461 11.00 -3.39 7.34
CA ILE A 461 12.00 -2.66 8.13
C ILE A 461 12.15 -1.21 7.65
N GLY A 462 12.05 -0.26 8.58
CA GLY A 462 12.37 1.14 8.31
C GLY A 462 11.48 1.81 7.25
N THR A 463 10.23 1.37 7.12
CA THR A 463 9.27 1.91 6.13
C THR A 463 7.95 2.31 6.79
N SER A 464 7.31 3.31 6.19
CA SER A 464 5.94 3.71 6.53
C SER A 464 4.87 2.95 5.73
N LEU A 465 5.27 2.16 4.72
CA LEU A 465 4.37 1.44 3.79
C LEU A 465 3.27 2.33 3.16
N LYS A 466 3.62 3.57 2.78
CA LYS A 466 2.67 4.53 2.18
C LYS A 466 2.70 4.59 0.65
N VAL A 467 3.59 3.85 0.00
CA VAL A 467 3.82 3.95 -1.45
C VAL A 467 3.51 2.60 -2.10
N ALA A 468 2.40 2.55 -2.83
CA ALA A 468 2.02 1.42 -3.67
C ALA A 468 2.86 1.39 -4.95
N PRO A 469 3.03 0.22 -5.59
CA PRO A 469 2.50 -1.10 -5.21
C PRO A 469 3.33 -1.82 -4.14
N VAL A 470 4.47 -1.27 -3.70
CA VAL A 470 5.34 -1.91 -2.70
C VAL A 470 4.62 -2.10 -1.35
N SER A 471 3.78 -1.14 -0.94
CA SER A 471 2.95 -1.26 0.27
C SER A 471 2.03 -2.48 0.25
N GLU A 472 1.61 -2.93 -0.94
CA GLU A 472 0.64 -4.00 -1.09
C GLU A 472 1.24 -5.39 -0.94
N ILE A 473 2.58 -5.52 -0.88
CA ILE A 473 3.24 -6.82 -0.64
C ILE A 473 2.71 -7.47 0.65
N VAL A 474 2.42 -6.68 1.70
CA VAL A 474 1.85 -7.19 2.96
C VAL A 474 0.47 -7.82 2.79
N ASN A 475 -0.26 -7.47 1.73
CA ASN A 475 -1.58 -7.99 1.40
C ASN A 475 -1.52 -9.14 0.37
N MET A 476 -0.43 -9.25 -0.40
CA MET A 476 -0.22 -10.32 -1.40
C MET A 476 0.32 -11.62 -0.79
N VAL A 477 1.08 -11.52 0.31
CA VAL A 477 1.67 -12.69 0.96
C VAL A 477 0.59 -13.59 1.58
N PRO A 478 0.68 -14.93 1.48
CA PRO A 478 -0.32 -15.85 2.02
C PRO A 478 -0.64 -15.61 3.51
N ALA A 479 -1.91 -15.78 3.87
CA ALA A 479 -2.43 -15.39 5.18
C ALA A 479 -1.76 -16.10 6.37
N ASN A 480 -1.22 -17.30 6.16
CA ASN A 480 -0.52 -18.11 7.17
C ASN A 480 0.95 -17.68 7.39
N VAL A 481 1.49 -16.79 6.55
CA VAL A 481 2.88 -16.33 6.68
C VAL A 481 2.97 -15.30 7.80
N PRO A 482 3.89 -15.49 8.77
CA PRO A 482 4.14 -14.51 9.82
C PRO A 482 4.68 -13.20 9.23
N GLN A 483 4.13 -12.08 9.67
CA GLN A 483 4.55 -10.74 9.27
C GLN A 483 5.11 -9.96 10.46
N VAL A 484 6.35 -9.49 10.34
CA VAL A 484 7.08 -8.76 11.39
C VAL A 484 7.40 -7.34 10.92
N LEU A 485 7.16 -6.35 11.79
CA LEU A 485 7.57 -4.96 11.60
C LEU A 485 8.77 -4.66 12.52
N ILE A 486 9.82 -4.09 11.95
CA ILE A 486 10.92 -3.44 12.69
C ILE A 486 10.95 -1.98 12.26
N ASN A 487 10.44 -1.08 13.08
CA ASN A 487 10.36 0.32 12.70
C ASN A 487 10.39 1.23 13.92
N ARG A 488 10.66 2.52 13.74
CA ARG A 488 10.56 3.47 14.85
C ARG A 488 9.09 3.67 15.29
N ASP A 489 8.19 3.77 14.32
CA ASP A 489 6.78 4.05 14.53
C ASP A 489 5.89 2.88 14.05
N PRO A 490 4.71 2.66 14.66
CA PRO A 490 3.78 1.66 14.17
C PRO A 490 3.18 2.05 12.81
N VAL A 491 2.93 1.05 11.96
CA VAL A 491 2.22 1.21 10.68
C VAL A 491 0.73 0.89 10.90
N LYS A 492 -0.10 1.93 11.03
CA LYS A 492 -1.50 1.79 11.49
C LYS A 492 -2.46 1.17 10.46
N HIS A 493 -2.08 1.14 9.19
CA HIS A 493 -2.91 0.60 8.11
C HIS A 493 -2.53 -0.82 7.70
N ALA A 494 -1.60 -1.46 8.41
CA ALA A 494 -1.18 -2.85 8.18
C ALA A 494 -1.23 -3.65 9.49
N GLU A 495 -1.61 -4.93 9.41
CA GLU A 495 -1.80 -5.82 10.56
C GLU A 495 -0.62 -6.80 10.70
N PHE A 496 0.44 -6.34 11.37
CA PHE A 496 1.62 -7.17 11.68
C PHE A 496 1.37 -8.09 12.86
N ASP A 497 1.90 -9.31 12.82
CA ASP A 497 1.80 -10.26 13.94
C ASP A 497 2.67 -9.79 15.12
N LEU A 498 3.86 -9.30 14.81
CA LEU A 498 4.82 -8.74 15.76
C LEU A 498 5.37 -7.40 15.25
N SER A 499 5.33 -6.37 16.09
CA SER A 499 5.97 -5.08 15.85
C SER A 499 7.03 -4.80 16.91
N LEU A 500 8.28 -4.64 16.47
CA LEU A 500 9.43 -4.26 17.28
C LEU A 500 9.74 -2.79 17.01
N LEU A 501 9.33 -1.94 17.94
CA LEU A 501 9.39 -0.49 17.82
C LEU A 501 10.67 0.08 18.42
N GLY A 502 11.51 0.70 17.60
CA GLY A 502 12.80 1.24 18.04
C GLY A 502 13.73 1.58 16.88
N LEU A 503 14.99 1.86 17.21
CA LEU A 503 16.04 2.03 16.20
C LEU A 503 16.34 0.65 15.58
N CYS A 504 16.25 0.57 14.26
CA CYS A 504 16.34 -0.72 13.57
C CYS A 504 17.71 -1.41 13.72
N ASP A 505 18.82 -0.66 13.84
CA ASP A 505 20.14 -1.20 14.15
C ASP A 505 20.19 -1.83 15.56
N ASP A 506 19.57 -1.19 16.56
CA ASP A 506 19.48 -1.72 17.93
C ASP A 506 18.61 -2.99 17.97
N VAL A 507 17.48 -2.98 17.26
CA VAL A 507 16.59 -4.14 17.14
C VAL A 507 17.30 -5.30 16.45
N ALA A 508 18.02 -5.04 15.34
CA ALA A 508 18.81 -6.06 14.64
C ALA A 508 19.88 -6.67 15.55
N ALA A 509 20.55 -5.85 16.35
CA ALA A 509 21.56 -6.32 17.29
C ALA A 509 20.98 -7.18 18.41
N LEU A 510 19.82 -6.80 18.97
CA LEU A 510 19.07 -7.62 19.93
C LEU A 510 18.67 -8.98 19.32
N ILE A 511 18.11 -8.98 18.11
CA ILE A 511 17.67 -10.20 17.41
C ILE A 511 18.86 -11.12 17.14
N ALA A 512 19.93 -10.59 16.55
CA ALA A 512 21.14 -11.36 16.25
C ALA A 512 21.73 -11.98 17.53
N SER A 513 21.80 -11.21 18.61
CA SER A 513 22.26 -11.70 19.92
C SER A 513 21.39 -12.84 20.46
N LYS A 514 20.05 -12.72 20.40
CA LYS A 514 19.11 -13.79 20.81
C LYS A 514 19.17 -15.01 19.89
N CYS A 515 19.52 -14.83 18.62
CA CYS A 515 19.76 -15.93 17.71
C CYS A 515 21.09 -16.66 17.97
N GLY A 516 22.03 -16.02 18.68
CA GLY A 516 23.42 -16.47 18.76
C GLY A 516 24.16 -16.26 17.44
N TRP A 517 23.80 -15.22 16.68
CA TRP A 517 24.39 -14.87 15.39
C TRP A 517 25.22 -13.59 15.51
N ASP A 518 26.21 -13.45 14.62
CA ASP A 518 27.07 -12.27 14.53
C ASP A 518 26.80 -11.51 13.23
N ILE A 519 26.55 -10.21 13.34
CA ILE A 519 26.32 -9.33 12.18
C ILE A 519 27.69 -8.99 11.56
N PRO A 520 27.91 -9.21 10.24
CA PRO A 520 29.15 -8.90 9.56
C PRO A 520 29.25 -7.39 9.27
N HIS A 521 29.51 -6.60 10.30
CA HIS A 521 29.64 -5.14 10.22
C HIS A 521 30.73 -4.64 11.19
N GLU A 522 31.47 -3.59 10.81
CA GLU A 522 32.56 -3.02 11.64
C GLU A 522 32.08 -2.60 13.04
N SER A 523 30.90 -2.01 13.13
CA SER A 523 30.26 -1.60 14.39
C SER A 523 29.81 -2.78 15.27
N TRP A 524 29.79 -4.03 14.80
CA TRP A 524 29.13 -5.14 15.49
C TRP A 524 29.64 -5.35 16.92
N SER A 525 30.96 -5.28 17.15
CA SER A 525 31.55 -5.41 18.48
C SER A 525 30.98 -4.41 19.50
N ARG A 526 30.68 -3.19 19.04
CA ARG A 526 30.06 -2.15 19.86
C ARG A 526 28.57 -2.40 20.06
N GLU A 527 27.86 -2.75 18.99
CA GLU A 527 26.41 -3.01 19.04
C GLU A 527 26.06 -4.22 19.92
N LYS A 528 26.85 -5.30 19.85
CA LYS A 528 26.70 -6.52 20.66
C LYS A 528 26.93 -6.29 22.15
N ALA A 529 27.73 -5.29 22.52
CA ALA A 529 28.03 -4.96 23.91
C ALA A 529 26.91 -4.17 24.61
N LYS A 530 25.97 -3.61 23.85
CA LYS A 530 24.81 -2.89 24.40
C LYS A 530 23.90 -3.83 25.17
N LYS A 531 23.18 -3.27 26.14
CA LYS A 531 22.12 -3.97 26.86
C LYS A 531 20.78 -3.41 26.43
N PHE A 532 19.99 -4.25 25.75
CA PHE A 532 18.68 -3.85 25.27
C PHE A 532 17.59 -4.24 26.27
N ALA A 533 16.66 -3.32 26.50
CA ALA A 533 15.38 -3.59 27.13
C ALA A 533 14.31 -3.76 26.04
N CYS A 534 13.27 -4.54 26.36
CA CYS A 534 12.20 -4.90 25.42
C CYS A 534 10.87 -4.91 26.17
N ASP A 535 10.17 -3.78 26.14
CA ASP A 535 8.94 -3.57 26.90
C ASP A 535 7.72 -3.90 26.05
N GLU A 536 6.94 -4.90 26.45
CA GLU A 536 5.65 -5.19 25.83
C GLU A 536 4.62 -4.13 26.23
N ARG A 537 4.03 -3.44 25.24
CA ARG A 537 2.96 -2.45 25.48
C ARG A 537 1.58 -3.05 25.28
N GLU A 538 1.46 -3.87 24.25
CA GLU A 538 0.28 -4.64 23.92
C GLU A 538 0.72 -5.92 23.21
N ARG A 539 -0.19 -6.88 23.07
CA ARG A 539 0.11 -8.18 22.48
C ARG A 539 0.72 -8.02 21.09
N GLY A 540 1.96 -8.49 20.95
CA GLY A 540 2.72 -8.40 19.70
C GLY A 540 3.28 -7.02 19.38
N VAL A 541 3.37 -6.11 20.34
CA VAL A 541 4.02 -4.81 20.18
C VAL A 541 5.00 -4.57 21.31
N TYR A 542 6.27 -4.48 20.95
CA TYR A 542 7.38 -4.26 21.88
C TYR A 542 8.11 -2.98 21.56
N TYR A 543 8.53 -2.23 22.59
CA TYR A 543 9.47 -1.13 22.45
C TYR A 543 10.87 -1.61 22.81
N VAL A 544 11.81 -1.42 21.90
CA VAL A 544 13.21 -1.83 22.04
C VAL A 544 14.10 -0.61 22.14
N TYR A 545 14.90 -0.55 23.20
CA TYR A 545 15.80 0.57 23.46
C TYR A 545 17.05 0.12 24.22
N ASP A 546 18.10 0.93 24.11
CA ASP A 546 19.36 0.74 24.85
C ASP A 546 19.19 1.18 26.31
N SER A 547 19.07 0.20 27.21
CA SER A 547 18.91 0.40 28.65
C SER A 547 20.10 1.13 29.30
N THR A 548 21.24 1.23 28.61
CA THR A 548 22.41 1.97 29.13
C THR A 548 22.26 3.48 28.97
N LYS A 549 21.36 3.94 28.09
CA LYS A 549 21.13 5.37 27.81
C LYS A 549 20.00 6.01 28.64
N GLU A 550 19.21 5.23 29.37
CA GLU A 550 18.13 5.73 30.25
C GLU A 550 18.59 5.96 31.71
N LYS A 551 19.73 6.64 31.90
CA LYS A 551 20.13 7.15 33.23
C LYS A 551 20.37 8.65 33.22
#